data_AF-A0A438MD09-F1
#
_entry.id   AF-A0A438MD09-F1
#
_cell.length_a   1.000
_cell.length_b   1.000
_cell.length_c   1.000
_cell.angle_alpha   90.00
_cell.angle_beta   90.00
_cell.angle_gamma   90.00
#
_symmetry.space_group_name_H-M   'P 1'
#
loop_
_entity.id
_entity.type
_entity.pdbx_description
1 polymer ?
#
loop_
_entity_poly.entity_id
_entity_poly.type
_entity_poly.pdbx_seq_one_letter_code
_entity_poly.pdbx_strand_id
1 'polypeptide(L)' 'MFLAYCDECEDRFLLPANHVVAVHNLESGLIAVELTCYEGHHILVLSGNEEGTPTRSLLVGLPPYGRDRSRP' A
#
# COMPACT_ATOMS: atom_id res chain seq x y z
N MET A 1 1.82 -10.98 -7.56
CA MET A 1 2.42 -9.70 -8.01
C MET A 1 1.47 -8.60 -7.60
N PHE A 2 1.99 -7.49 -7.08
CA PHE A 2 1.22 -6.32 -6.64
C PHE A 2 1.59 -5.13 -7.52
N LEU A 3 0.62 -4.53 -8.21
CA LEU A 3 0.83 -3.22 -8.80
C LEU A 3 0.74 -2.20 -7.66
N ALA A 4 1.78 -1.39 -7.47
CA ALA A 4 1.88 -0.43 -6.38
C ALA A 4 2.42 0.90 -6.91
N TYR A 5 1.90 2.01 -6.42
CA TYR A 5 2.45 3.34 -6.69
C TYR A 5 3.28 3.79 -5.50
N CYS A 6 4.50 4.24 -5.75
CA CYS A 6 5.35 4.88 -4.74
C CYS A 6 5.25 6.38 -4.95
N ASP A 7 4.80 7.11 -3.93
CA ASP A 7 4.75 8.57 -3.95
C ASP A 7 6.14 9.20 -3.92
N GLU A 8 7.09 8.61 -3.18
CA GLU A 8 8.48 9.09 -3.12
C GLU A 8 9.23 8.93 -4.45
N CYS A 9 8.96 7.86 -5.22
CA CYS A 9 9.54 7.67 -6.55
C CYS A 9 8.71 8.28 -7.68
N GLU A 10 7.48 8.71 -7.39
CA GLU A 10 6.46 9.15 -8.36
C GLU A 10 6.22 8.13 -9.50
N ASP A 11 6.37 6.83 -9.24
CA ASP A 11 6.32 5.77 -10.24
C ASP A 11 5.52 4.54 -9.78
N ARG A 12 5.11 3.71 -10.74
CA ARG A 12 4.37 2.47 -10.53
C ARG A 12 5.27 1.26 -10.72
N PHE A 13 5.25 0.38 -9.74
CA PHE A 13 6.03 -0.84 -9.75
C PHE A 13 5.11 -2.06 -9.75
N LEU A 14 5.55 -3.09 -10.47
CA LEU A 14 5.02 -4.44 -10.30
C LEU A 14 5.91 -5.18 -9.30
N LEU A 15 5.47 -5.24 -8.05
CA LEU A 15 6.24 -5.81 -6.95
C LEU A 15 5.92 -7.30 -6.73
N PRO A 16 6.95 -8.16 -6.61
CA PRO A 16 6.75 -9.55 -6.22
C PRO A 16 6.45 -9.70 -4.73
N ALA A 17 5.97 -10.88 -4.33
CA ALA A 17 5.48 -11.13 -2.96
C ALA A 17 6.57 -11.04 -1.88
N ASN A 18 7.85 -11.16 -2.25
CA ASN A 18 8.99 -10.97 -1.33
C ASN A 18 9.16 -9.51 -0.87
N HIS A 19 8.52 -8.54 -1.52
CA HIS A 19 8.47 -7.15 -1.07
C HIS A 19 7.35 -6.90 -0.05
N VAL A 20 6.49 -7.89 0.23
CA VAL A 20 5.43 -7.76 1.23
C VAL A 20 6.05 -7.81 2.63
N VAL A 21 5.76 -6.79 3.43
CA VAL A 21 6.17 -6.69 4.83
C VAL A 21 5.11 -7.28 5.74
N ALA A 22 3.85 -6.92 5.50
CA ALA A 22 2.71 -7.37 6.30
C ALA A 22 1.43 -7.40 5.47
N VAL A 23 0.47 -8.23 5.91
CA VAL A 23 -0.89 -8.26 5.38
C VAL A 23 -1.84 -8.16 6.57
N HIS A 24 -2.71 -7.17 6.54
CA HIS A 24 -3.70 -6.91 7.57
C HIS A 24 -5.10 -7.14 7.01
N ASN A 25 -5.90 -7.95 7.70
CA ASN A 25 -7.34 -8.03 7.42
C ASN A 25 -8.01 -6.90 8.20
N LEU A 26 -8.56 -5.91 7.48
CA LEU A 26 -9.22 -4.77 8.12
C LEU A 26 -10.67 -5.11 8.46
N GLU A 27 -11.37 -5.71 7.50
CA GLU A 27 -12.75 -6.20 7.62
C GLU A 27 -13.00 -7.31 6.60
N SER A 28 -14.19 -7.91 6.63
CA SER A 28 -14.57 -8.98 5.69
C SER A 28 -14.52 -8.47 4.26
N GLY A 29 -13.55 -8.98 3.48
CA GLY A 29 -13.38 -8.58 2.09
C GLY A 29 -12.53 -7.34 1.87
N LEU A 30 -11.88 -6.77 2.91
CA LEU A 30 -10.93 -5.68 2.79
C LEU A 30 -9.60 -6.04 3.48
N ILE A 31 -8.51 -5.96 2.73
CA ILE A 31 -7.14 -6.17 3.20
C ILE A 31 -6.28 -4.93 2.93
N ALA A 32 -5.33 -4.69 3.82
CA ALA A 32 -4.22 -3.79 3.60
C ALA A 32 -2.93 -4.60 3.48
N VAL A 33 -2.15 -4.33 2.43
CA VAL A 33 -0.87 -4.97 2.18
C VAL A 33 0.21 -3.91 2.29
N GLU A 34 1.13 -4.11 3.23
CA GLU A 34 2.33 -3.29 3.36
C GLU A 34 3.44 -3.87 2.48
N LEU A 35 4.05 -3.01 1.67
CA LEU A 35 5.09 -3.35 0.70
C LEU A 35 6.27 -2.39 0.84
N THR A 36 7.43 -2.79 0.31
CA THR A 36 8.55 -1.89 0.05
C THR A 36 8.87 -1.81 -1.43
N CYS A 37 9.13 -0.62 -1.97
CA CYS A 37 9.62 -0.50 -3.35
C CYS A 37 11.08 -0.97 -3.47
N TYR A 38 11.63 -0.99 -4.69
CA TYR A 38 13.04 -1.36 -4.90
C TYR A 38 14.04 -0.40 -4.23
N GLU A 39 13.65 0.85 -4.00
CA GLU A 39 14.43 1.86 -3.27
C GLU A 39 14.23 1.79 -1.75
N GLY A 40 13.35 0.91 -1.26
CA GLY A 40 13.10 0.70 0.17
C GLY A 40 12.04 1.62 0.80
N HIS A 41 11.34 2.44 0.02
CA HIS A 41 10.20 3.24 0.51
C HIS A 41 9.01 2.36 0.87
N HIS A 42 8.28 2.74 1.91
CA HIS A 42 7.11 2.00 2.39
C HIS A 42 5.87 2.36 1.56
N ILE A 43 5.13 1.34 1.13
CA ILE A 43 3.91 1.50 0.33
C ILE A 43 2.78 0.72 0.99
N LEU A 44 1.59 1.31 1.04
CA LEU A 44 0.37 0.65 1.45
C LEU A 44 -0.54 0.40 0.24
N VAL A 45 -0.96 -0.83 0.04
CA VAL A 45 -1.96 -1.20 -0.99
C VAL A 45 -3.23 -1.66 -0.29
N LEU A 46 -4.35 -0.99 -0.58
CA LEU A 46 -5.65 -1.42 -0.13
C LEU A 46 -6.33 -2.25 -1.22
N SER A 47 -6.77 -3.44 -0.85
CA SER A 47 -7.52 -4.32 -1.75
C SER A 47 -8.78 -4.75 -1.04
N GLY A 48 -9.94 -4.46 -1.63
CA GLY A 48 -11.19 -4.99 -1.11
C GLY A 48 -12.25 -5.15 -2.16
N ASN A 49 -13.24 -5.97 -1.82
CA ASN A 49 -14.50 -6.08 -2.54
C ASN A 49 -15.54 -5.26 -1.77
N GLU A 50 -15.84 -4.07 -2.27
CA GLU A 50 -17.16 -3.47 -2.04
C GLU A 50 -18.21 -4.44 -2.62
N GLU A 51 -19.20 -4.84 -1.82
CA GLU A 51 -20.30 -5.70 -2.30
C GLU A 51 -20.91 -5.08 -3.57
N GLY A 52 -20.60 -5.66 -4.74
CA GLY A 52 -21.22 -5.29 -6.03
C GLY A 52 -20.33 -4.68 -7.11
N THR A 53 -19.04 -4.38 -6.87
CA THR A 53 -18.18 -3.77 -7.88
C THR A 53 -16.89 -4.57 -8.08
N PRO A 54 -16.49 -4.95 -9.32
CA PRO A 54 -15.28 -5.72 -9.55
C PRO A 54 -14.05 -4.92 -9.14
N THR A 55 -13.35 -5.46 -8.15
CA THR A 55 -11.95 -5.28 -7.74
C THR A 55 -11.23 -4.10 -8.41
N ARG A 56 -11.40 -2.90 -7.86
CA ARG A 56 -10.49 -1.79 -8.10
C ARG A 56 -9.46 -1.82 -6.99
N SER A 57 -8.24 -2.25 -7.30
CA SER A 57 -7.10 -2.03 -6.41
C SER A 57 -6.96 -0.53 -6.20
N LEU A 58 -7.43 -0.04 -5.06
CA LEU A 58 -7.25 1.35 -4.67
C LEU A 58 -5.78 1.49 -4.26
N LEU A 59 -4.97 1.92 -5.23
CA LEU A 59 -3.58 2.31 -5.02
C LEU A 59 -3.57 3.61 -4.25
N VAL A 60 -3.82 3.54 -2.95
CA VAL A 60 -3.67 4.72 -2.09
C VAL A 60 -2.22 4.76 -1.64
N GLY A 61 -1.38 5.48 -2.39
CA GLY A 61 -0.14 6.03 -1.85
C GLY A 61 -0.52 7.04 -0.77
N LEU A 62 -0.78 6.57 0.45
CA LEU A 62 -0.96 7.45 1.58
C LEU A 62 0.43 7.94 2.01
N PRO A 63 0.64 9.26 2.16
CA PRO A 63 1.84 9.74 2.82
C PRO A 63 1.90 9.11 4.22
N PRO A 64 3.11 8.84 4.75
CA PRO A 64 3.26 8.26 6.08
C PRO A 64 2.49 9.10 7.08
N TYR A 65 1.52 8.48 7.75
CA TYR A 65 0.80 9.06 8.87
C TYR A 65 1.82 9.57 9.90
N GLY A 66 1.97 10.89 9.98
CA GLY A 66 2.56 11.65 11.08
C GLY A 66 3.89 11.16 11.67
N ARG A 67 5.01 11.68 11.17
CA ARG A 67 6.11 12.09 12.06
C ARG A 67 6.02 13.58 12.32
N ASP A 68 5.15 13.95 13.26
CA ASP A 68 5.24 15.23 13.94
C ASP A 68 6.52 15.21 14.81
N ARG A 69 7.65 15.62 14.23
CA ARG A 69 8.86 16.00 14.99
C ARG A 69 8.78 17.49 15.30
N SER A 70 7.73 17.90 16.01
CA SER A 70 7.79 19.12 16.78
C SER A 70 8.37 18.81 18.16
N ARG A 71 9.70 18.89 18.27
CA ARG A 71 10.34 19.32 19.52
C ARG A 71 11.69 20.00 19.21
N PRO A 72 11.96 21.18 19.80
CA PRO A 72 13.19 21.95 19.59
C PRO A 72 14.44 21.22 20.08
#